data_AF-A0A1M5JDC6-F1
#
_entry.id   AF-A0A1M5JDC6-F1
#
_cell.length_a   1.000
_cell.length_b   1.000
_cell.length_c   1.000
_cell.angle_alpha   90.00
_cell.angle_beta   90.00
_cell.angle_gamma   90.00
#
_symmetry.space_group_name_H-M   'P 1'
#
loop_
_entity.id
_entity.type
_entity.pdbx_description
1 polymer ?
#
loop_
_entity_poly.entity_id
_entity_poly.type
_entity_poly.pdbx_seq_one_letter_code
_entity_poly.pdbx_strand_id
1 'polypeptide(L)' 'MKKKAIFNWSGGKDSALALYKVLKGSEFEITCLLTSVNNQFQGISLHGVRVELLEQQAKNIGKTLEIMPVPEMPSMEVY' A
#
# COMPACT_ATOMS: atom_id res chain seq x y z
N MET A 1 4.67 19.72 -14.87
CA MET A 1 4.10 18.35 -14.84
C MET A 1 4.23 17.80 -13.42
N LYS A 2 3.26 17.01 -12.95
CA LYS A 2 3.37 16.34 -11.64
C LYS A 2 4.41 15.22 -11.72
N LYS A 3 5.14 14.96 -10.63
CA LYS A 3 6.04 13.82 -10.52
C LYS A 3 5.22 12.56 -10.29
N LYS A 4 5.42 11.52 -11.09
CA LYS A 4 4.77 10.22 -10.84
C LYS A 4 5.35 9.58 -9.60
N ALA A 5 4.50 8.98 -8.77
CA ALA A 5 4.91 8.30 -7.56
C ALA A 5 3.99 7.12 -7.23
N ILE A 6 4.57 6.14 -6.53
CA ILE A 6 3.85 5.04 -5.88
C ILE A 6 3.70 5.42 -4.41
N PHE A 7 2.56 5.11 -3.81
CA PHE A 7 2.31 5.40 -2.40
C PHE A 7 2.27 4.12 -1.57
N ASN A 8 3.14 4.00 -0.57
CA ASN A 8 3.12 2.87 0.37
C ASN A 8 1.88 2.94 1.27
N TRP A 9 0.97 1.99 1.07
CA TRP A 9 -0.32 1.90 1.74
C TRP A 9 -0.30 0.83 2.82
N SER A 10 -0.64 1.19 4.06
CA SER A 10 -0.76 0.24 5.16
C SER A 10 -2.21 -0.02 5.59
N GLY A 11 -3.19 0.66 5.00
CA GLY A 11 -4.59 0.61 5.44
C GLY A 11 -4.88 1.32 6.76
N GLY A 12 -3.86 1.82 7.47
CA GLY A 12 -4.00 2.51 8.75
C GLY A 12 -4.28 4.01 8.63
N LYS A 13 -4.76 4.60 9.73
CA LYS A 13 -5.14 6.03 9.81
C LYS A 13 -4.03 7.01 9.37
N ASP A 14 -2.78 6.70 9.71
CA ASP A 14 -1.64 7.59 9.43
C ASP A 14 -1.27 7.55 7.94
N SER A 15 -1.32 6.36 7.33
CA SER A 15 -1.16 6.18 5.88
C SER A 15 -2.31 6.87 5.12
N ALA A 16 -3.54 6.76 5.62
CA ALA A 16 -4.71 7.46 5.06
C ALA A 16 -4.57 8.99 5.09
N LEU A 17 -4.12 9.56 6.23
CA LEU A 17 -3.91 11.00 6.35
C LEU A 17 -2.76 11.49 5.44
N ALA A 18 -1.68 10.73 5.34
CA ALA A 18 -0.57 11.04 4.44
C ALA A 18 -1.03 11.01 2.97
N LEU A 19 -1.77 9.99 2.56
CA LEU A 19 -2.33 9.89 1.21
C LEU A 19 -3.24 11.08 0.90
N TYR A 20 -4.14 11.42 1.82
CA TYR A 20 -5.03 12.59 1.69
C TYR A 20 -4.25 13.88 1.41
N LYS A 21 -3.18 14.14 2.18
CA LYS A 21 -2.34 15.33 1.99
C LYS A 21 -1.65 15.33 0.62
N VAL A 22 -1.11 14.18 0.19
CA VAL A 22 -0.43 14.06 -1.10
C VAL A 22 -1.40 14.26 -2.26
N LEU A 23 -2.61 13.70 -2.18
CA LEU A 23 -3.64 13.86 -3.23
C LEU A 23 -4.16 15.29 -3.35
N LYS A 24 -4.18 16.06 -2.25
CA LYS A 24 -4.52 17.50 -2.26
C LYS A 24 -3.39 18.37 -2.81
N GLY A 25 -2.15 17.88 -2.76
CA GLY A 25 -0.99 18.57 -3.32
C GLY A 25 -0.95 18.55 -4.86
N SER A 26 -0.11 19.42 -5.41
CA SER A 26 0.16 19.48 -6.86
C SER A 26 1.50 18.85 -7.24
N GLU A 27 2.30 18.38 -6.29
CA GLU A 27 3.64 17.85 -6.57
C GLU A 27 3.61 16.46 -7.20
N PHE A 28 2.76 15.57 -6.68
CA PHE A 28 2.77 14.15 -7.06
C PHE A 28 1.48 13.72 -7.77
N GLU A 29 1.66 12.83 -8.73
CA GLU A 29 0.61 12.01 -9.33
C GLU A 29 0.78 10.59 -8.78
N ILE A 30 -0.08 10.21 -7.83
CA ILE A 30 -0.08 8.85 -7.29
C ILE A 30 -0.69 7.90 -8.31
N THR A 31 0.14 7.04 -8.89
CA THR A 31 -0.26 6.09 -9.94
C THR A 31 -0.89 4.83 -9.37
N CYS A 32 -0.38 4.35 -8.22
CA CYS A 32 -0.92 3.20 -7.50
C CYS A 32 -0.58 3.26 -6.00
N LEU A 33 -1.30 2.44 -5.24
CA LEU A 33 -0.97 2.08 -3.87
C LEU A 33 -0.13 0.81 -3.87
N LEU A 34 0.83 0.68 -2.96
CA LEU A 34 1.67 -0.51 -2.80
C LEU A 34 1.59 -1.00 -1.36
N THR A 35 1.29 -2.28 -1.16
CA THR A 35 1.32 -2.90 0.17
C THR A 35 2.11 -4.20 0.17
N SER A 36 3.08 -4.29 1.08
CA SER A 36 3.76 -5.55 1.37
C SER A 36 2.88 -6.43 2.26
N VAL A 37 2.69 -7.69 1.87
CA VAL A 37 1.89 -8.66 2.65
C VAL A 37 2.70 -9.92 2.90
N ASN A 38 2.45 -10.58 4.03
CA ASN A 38 3.07 -11.88 4.29
C ASN A 38 2.39 -12.93 3.40
N ASN A 39 3.19 -13.65 2.60
CA ASN A 39 2.72 -14.65 1.66
C ASN A 39 1.90 -15.79 2.31
N GLN A 40 2.15 -16.11 3.58
CA GLN A 40 1.47 -17.22 4.26
C GLN A 40 0.11 -16.84 4.85
N PHE A 41 -0.08 -15.59 5.27
CA PHE A 41 -1.28 -15.17 6.03
C PHE A 41 -2.22 -14.27 5.22
N GLN A 42 -1.89 -13.97 3.95
CA GLN A 42 -2.68 -13.07 3.07
C GLN A 42 -3.10 -11.78 3.78
N GLY A 43 -2.20 -11.22 4.59
CA GLY A 43 -2.45 -10.03 5.36
C GLY A 43 -1.18 -9.25 5.64
N ILE A 44 -1.34 -8.00 6.10
CA ILE A 44 -0.21 -7.13 6.44
C ILE A 44 0.55 -7.76 7.61
N SER A 45 1.86 -7.94 7.42
CA SER A 45 2.78 -8.72 8.25
C SER A 45 2.85 -8.35 9.75
N LEU A 46 2.21 -7.26 10.18
CA LEU A 46 2.24 -6.78 11.57
C LEU A 46 0.86 -6.71 12.27
N HIS A 47 -0.25 -6.65 11.52
CA HIS A 47 -1.57 -6.34 12.09
C HIS A 47 -2.72 -7.23 11.57
N GLY A 48 -2.44 -8.24 10.74
CA GLY A 48 -3.45 -9.22 10.33
C GLY A 48 -4.59 -8.65 9.49
N VAL A 49 -4.43 -7.43 8.94
CA VAL A 49 -5.39 -6.84 8.01
C VAL A 49 -5.36 -7.67 6.74
N ARG A 50 -6.48 -8.28 6.39
CA ARG A 50 -6.59 -9.14 5.21
C ARG A 50 -6.48 -8.34 3.92
N VAL A 51 -5.92 -8.95 2.89
CA VAL A 51 -5.76 -8.34 1.55
C VAL A 51 -7.10 -7.83 1.01
N GLU A 52 -8.20 -8.54 1.22
CA GLU A 52 -9.51 -8.14 0.66
C GLU A 52 -9.99 -6.81 1.23
N LEU A 53 -9.63 -6.46 2.47
CA LEU A 53 -9.95 -5.15 3.04
C LEU A 53 -9.13 -4.04 2.39
N LEU A 54 -7.86 -4.29 2.07
CA LEU A 54 -7.00 -3.33 1.39
C LEU A 54 -7.49 -3.09 -0.04
N GLU A 55 -7.89 -4.13 -0.75
CA GLU A 55 -8.47 -4.03 -2.09
C GLU A 55 -9.75 -3.19 -2.08
N GLN A 56 -10.63 -3.41 -1.11
CA GLN A 56 -11.84 -2.60 -0.93
C GLN A 56 -11.52 -1.14 -0.63
N GLN A 57 -10.52 -0.86 0.21
CA GLN A 57 -10.08 0.50 0.48
C GLN A 57 -9.54 1.17 -0.79
N ALA A 58 -8.65 0.52 -1.53
CA ALA A 58 -8.06 1.05 -2.76
C ALA A 58 -9.13 1.35 -3.82
N LYS A 59 -10.09 0.44 -3.99
CA LYS A 59 -11.26 0.63 -4.86
C LYS A 59 -12.07 1.87 -4.47
N ASN A 60 -12.37 2.05 -3.18
CA ASN A 60 -13.12 3.23 -2.70
C ASN A 60 -12.32 4.54 -2.82
N ILE A 61 -10.99 4.48 -2.74
CA ILE A 61 -10.10 5.63 -2.98
C ILE A 61 -10.00 5.95 -4.48
N GLY A 62 -10.35 5.00 -5.36
CA GLY A 62 -10.21 5.15 -6.81
C GLY A 62 -8.77 5.00 -7.28
N LYS A 63 -7.98 4.13 -6.61
CA LYS A 63 -6.60 3.82 -6.96
C LYS A 63 -6.42 2.30 -7.11
N THR A 64 -5.51 1.89 -7.99
CA THR A 64 -5.08 0.49 -8.04
C THR A 64 -4.23 0.16 -6.82
N LEU A 65 -4.28 -1.11 -6.40
CA LEU A 65 -3.45 -1.65 -5.33
C LEU A 65 -2.54 -2.72 -5.91
N GLU A 66 -1.25 -2.52 -5.77
CA GLU A 66 -0.22 -3.52 -6.02
C GLU A 66 0.13 -4.22 -4.72
N ILE A 67 0.04 -5.55 -4.72
CA ILE A 67 0.42 -6.38 -3.59
C ILE A 67 1.82 -6.91 -3.83
N MET A 68 2.74 -6.63 -2.91
CA MET A 68 4.08 -7.20 -2.90
C MET A 68 4.14 -8.33 -1.85
N PRO A 69 4.04 -9.61 -2.26
CA PRO A 69 4.20 -10.71 -1.33
C PRO A 69 5.64 -10.76 -0.82
N VAL A 70 5.81 -10.87 0.49
CA VAL A 70 7.10 -11.02 1.17
C VAL A 70 7.08 -12.33 1.96
N PRO A 71 8.15 -13.13 1.96
CA PRO A 71 8.25 -14.31 2.82
C PRO A 71 8.14 -13.92 4.29
N GLU A 72 7.66 -14.85 5.12
CA GLU A 72 7.55 -14.64 6.57
C GLU A 72 8.91 -14.38 7.23
N MET A 73 9.96 -15.07 6.75
CA MET A 73 11.34 -14.85 7.15
C MET A 73 12.14 -14.41 5.92
N PRO A 74 12.22 -13.10 5.64
CA PRO A 74 13.08 -12.62 4.56
C PRO A 74 14.55 -12.81 4.95
N SER A 75 15.33 -13.45 4.07
CA SER A 75 16.79 -13.38 4.12
C SER A 75 17.28 -12.23 3.24
N MET A 76 18.53 -11.79 3.42
CA MET A 76 19.14 -10.78 2.54
C MET A 76 19.24 -11.23 1.08
N GLU A 77 19.18 -12.53 0.80
CA GLU A 77 19.17 -13.07 -0.56
C GLU A 77 17.79 -12.94 -1.23
N VAL A 78 16.73 -12.78 -0.45
CA VAL A 78 15.35 -12.61 -0.94
C VAL A 78 14.95 -11.13 -1.02
N TYR A 79 15.78 -10.23 -0.46
CA TYR A 79 15.59 -8.77 -0.50
C TYR A 79 16.34 -8.15 -1.68
#